data_AF-A0AAV4K4G9-F1
#
_entry.id   AF-A0AAV4K4G9-F1
#
_cell.length_a   1.000
_cell.length_b   1.000
_cell.length_c   1.000
_cell.angle_alpha   90.00
_cell.angle_beta   90.00
_cell.angle_gamma   90.00
#
_symmetry.space_group_name_H-M   'P 1'
#
loop_
_entity.id
_entity.type
_entity.pdbx_description
1 polymer ?
#
loop_
_entity_poly.entity_id
_entity_poly.type
_entity_poly.pdbx_seq_one_letter_code
_entity_poly.pdbx_strand_id
1 'polypeptide(L)'
;MNTESKYVVDFDIKLAEIIAETKYMEALGFMVPELARNVALQEEKYIHYVDGLSRMLFRYHALLASLDHAEAALLDDHQRDLRRMLRPGAKRLNWNSLGINDYIAKCESAIAKFESLVNQIQKNARDINQRLGMIEHANMFKAPKPKYPGHLPACKEYYEHIEQERVKDLEIMARKYRAIGPLLTKMEGLVVNTNTGRSPKLARYYAYWERKVFEALTKMISNNLQRFAVSLKTAKPLFQVETLLAPPDVVLHPQANEVYKLTLQCVRDCVEGSKSFVRWMNGSCLECKPQKVEGEDDLFVFSFFTDIAMNPDIIELVQRVQNDIKQTLTTLQRYLTRWKKYRNIWKVEK
;
A
#
# COMPACT_ATOMS: atom_id res chain seq x y z
N MET A 1 -12.37 -12.10 -17.46
CA MET A 1 -12.03 -13.53 -17.54
C MET A 1 -11.30 -13.77 -18.85
N ASN A 2 -9.97 -13.81 -18.82
CA ASN A 2 -9.16 -14.12 -20.00
C ASN A 2 -8.96 -15.64 -19.98
N THR A 3 -9.67 -16.38 -20.82
CA THR A 3 -9.35 -17.78 -21.12
C THR A 3 -8.04 -17.79 -21.91
N GLU A 4 -6.91 -17.70 -21.22
CA GLU A 4 -5.61 -17.86 -21.87
C GLU A 4 -5.42 -19.32 -22.29
N SER A 5 -5.21 -19.52 -23.59
CA SER A 5 -4.87 -20.81 -24.17
C SER A 5 -3.58 -21.32 -23.54
N LYS A 6 -3.67 -22.42 -22.80
CA LYS A 6 -2.51 -23.06 -22.15
C LYS A 6 -1.67 -23.78 -23.21
N TYR A 7 -0.44 -23.33 -23.41
CA TYR A 7 0.54 -24.07 -24.21
C TYR A 7 0.93 -25.37 -23.49
N VAL A 8 0.90 -26.48 -24.23
CA VAL A 8 1.33 -27.81 -23.78
C VAL A 8 2.28 -28.40 -24.82
N VAL A 9 3.19 -29.25 -24.38
CA VAL A 9 4.04 -30.01 -25.30
C VAL A 9 3.18 -31.13 -25.88
N ASP A 10 3.05 -31.13 -27.21
CA ASP A 10 2.34 -32.16 -27.94
C ASP A 10 3.30 -33.31 -28.25
N PHE A 11 3.37 -34.29 -27.34
CA PHE A 11 4.10 -35.53 -27.50
C PHE A 11 3.29 -36.66 -26.87
N ASP A 12 2.65 -37.48 -27.72
CA ASP A 12 1.78 -38.57 -27.27
C ASP A 12 2.61 -39.67 -26.58
N ILE A 13 2.14 -40.12 -25.42
CA ILE A 13 2.76 -41.21 -24.65
C ILE A 13 2.83 -42.51 -25.46
N LYS A 14 1.88 -42.73 -26.38
CA LYS A 14 1.90 -43.87 -27.30
C LYS A 14 3.13 -43.88 -28.20
N LEU A 15 3.70 -42.72 -28.51
CA LEU A 15 4.93 -42.67 -29.31
C LEU A 15 6.12 -43.21 -28.51
N ALA A 16 6.18 -42.92 -27.20
CA ALA A 16 7.18 -43.50 -26.32
C ALA A 16 7.01 -45.03 -26.20
N GLU A 17 5.76 -45.51 -26.12
CA GLU A 17 5.45 -46.95 -26.15
C GLU A 17 5.95 -47.61 -27.44
N ILE A 18 5.65 -47.02 -28.61
CA ILE A 18 6.09 -47.54 -29.92
C ILE A 18 7.62 -47.55 -30.04
N ILE A 19 8.30 -46.52 -29.53
CA ILE A 19 9.77 -46.47 -29.50
C ILE A 19 10.34 -47.61 -28.64
N ALA A 20 9.77 -47.83 -27.45
CA ALA A 20 10.18 -48.90 -26.56
C ALA A 20 9.93 -50.29 -27.18
N GLU A 21 8.73 -50.53 -27.72
CA GLU A 21 8.36 -51.78 -28.41
C GLU A 21 9.30 -52.08 -29.58
N THR A 22 9.63 -51.07 -30.39
CA THR A 22 10.58 -51.20 -31.52
C THR A 22 11.94 -51.69 -31.05
N LYS A 23 12.49 -51.09 -29.98
CA LYS A 23 13.79 -51.49 -29.42
C LYS A 23 13.76 -52.93 -28.90
N TYR A 24 12.68 -53.34 -28.22
CA TYR A 24 12.54 -54.70 -27.72
C TYR A 24 12.37 -55.73 -28.85
N MET A 25 11.55 -55.43 -29.86
CA MET A 25 11.35 -56.32 -31.02
C MET A 25 12.65 -56.53 -31.81
N GLU A 26 13.43 -55.47 -32.01
CA GLU A 26 14.74 -55.54 -32.67
C GLU A 26 15.75 -56.36 -31.83
N ALA A 27 15.79 -56.16 -30.51
CA ALA A 27 16.64 -56.94 -29.60
C ALA A 27 16.27 -58.44 -29.57
N LEU A 28 15.00 -58.77 -29.79
CA LEU A 28 14.50 -60.16 -29.88
C LEU A 28 14.69 -60.78 -31.27
N GLY A 29 15.23 -60.03 -32.24
CA GLY A 29 15.51 -60.52 -33.59
C GLY A 29 14.32 -60.50 -34.55
N PHE A 30 13.23 -59.80 -34.21
CA PHE A 30 12.10 -59.61 -35.13
C PHE A 30 12.39 -58.52 -36.16
N MET A 31 11.77 -58.63 -37.34
CA MET A 31 11.84 -57.58 -38.36
C MET A 31 10.92 -56.42 -37.99
N VAL A 32 11.49 -55.22 -37.84
CA VAL A 32 10.75 -54.00 -37.50
C VAL A 32 10.69 -53.07 -38.72
N PRO A 33 9.56 -52.36 -38.96
CA PRO A 33 9.48 -51.37 -40.03
C PRO A 33 10.56 -50.29 -39.93
N GLU A 34 11.18 -49.93 -41.05
CA GLU A 34 12.28 -48.97 -41.12
C GLU A 34 11.92 -47.59 -40.51
N LEU A 35 10.66 -47.16 -40.70
CA LEU A 35 10.16 -45.93 -40.11
C LEU A 35 10.21 -45.95 -38.58
N ALA A 36 9.77 -47.05 -37.96
CA ALA A 36 9.78 -47.20 -36.50
C ALA A 36 11.21 -47.27 -35.97
N ARG A 37 12.11 -47.96 -36.67
CA ARG A 37 13.54 -48.00 -36.35
C ARG A 37 14.16 -46.60 -36.37
N ASN A 38 13.89 -45.82 -37.42
CA ASN A 38 14.43 -44.46 -37.56
C ASN A 38 13.92 -43.49 -36.48
N VAL A 39 12.68 -43.65 -36.02
CA VAL A 39 12.11 -42.89 -34.89
C VAL A 39 12.75 -43.33 -33.57
N ALA A 40 12.93 -44.63 -33.35
CA ALA A 40 13.54 -45.15 -32.13
C ALA A 40 15.02 -44.76 -31.98
N LEU A 41 15.76 -44.61 -33.08
CA LEU A 41 17.13 -44.08 -33.10
C LEU A 41 17.21 -42.61 -32.63
N GLN A 42 16.12 -41.86 -32.69
CA GLN A 42 16.06 -40.45 -32.27
C GLN A 42 15.45 -40.26 -30.87
N GLU A 43 15.23 -41.33 -30.10
CA GLU A 43 14.56 -41.26 -28.79
C GLU A 43 15.18 -40.21 -27.85
N GLU A 44 16.49 -40.28 -27.62
CA GLU A 44 17.18 -39.35 -26.70
C GLU A 44 16.97 -37.89 -27.10
N LYS A 45 16.98 -37.62 -28.42
CA LYS A 45 16.74 -36.29 -28.99
C LYS A 45 15.31 -35.82 -28.70
N TYR A 46 14.31 -36.68 -28.85
CA TYR A 46 12.92 -36.35 -28.54
C TYR A 46 12.71 -36.13 -27.04
N ILE A 47 13.28 -36.97 -26.18
CA ILE A 47 13.24 -36.80 -24.72
C ILE A 47 13.83 -35.43 -24.34
N HIS A 48 14.98 -35.06 -24.91
CA HIS A 48 15.61 -33.77 -24.64
C HIS A 48 14.73 -32.59 -25.08
N TYR A 49 14.08 -32.69 -26.24
CA TYR A 49 13.14 -31.67 -26.71
C TYR A 49 11.91 -31.55 -25.81
N VAL A 50 11.32 -32.68 -25.41
CA VAL A 50 10.13 -32.70 -24.55
C VAL A 50 10.45 -32.12 -23.17
N ASP A 51 11.57 -32.51 -22.54
CA ASP A 51 12.00 -31.95 -21.26
C ASP A 51 12.27 -30.45 -21.36
N GLY A 52 13.04 -30.02 -22.37
CA GLY A 52 13.37 -28.62 -22.58
C GLY A 52 12.14 -27.74 -22.83
N LEU A 53 11.22 -28.18 -23.70
CA LEU A 53 9.96 -27.48 -23.95
C LEU A 53 9.05 -27.47 -22.72
N SER A 54 8.97 -28.58 -21.98
CA SER A 54 8.15 -28.68 -20.77
C SER A 54 8.64 -27.74 -19.68
N ARG A 55 9.95 -27.72 -19.42
CA ARG A 55 10.57 -26.80 -18.45
C ARG A 55 10.38 -25.34 -18.85
N MET A 56 10.59 -25.02 -20.11
CA MET A 56 10.37 -23.68 -20.65
C MET A 56 8.90 -23.23 -20.47
N LEU A 57 7.94 -24.08 -20.83
CA LEU A 57 6.51 -23.79 -20.68
C LEU A 57 6.09 -23.70 -19.21
N PHE A 58 6.65 -24.54 -18.34
CA PHE A 58 6.41 -24.45 -16.90
C PHE A 58 6.82 -23.08 -16.35
N ARG A 59 8.03 -22.60 -16.69
CA ARG A 59 8.51 -21.26 -16.29
C ARG A 59 7.62 -20.14 -16.84
N TYR A 60 7.21 -20.24 -18.10
CA TYR A 60 6.29 -19.29 -18.72
C TYR A 60 4.95 -19.19 -17.98
N HIS A 61 4.31 -20.33 -17.71
CA HIS A 61 3.01 -20.38 -17.02
C HIS A 61 3.13 -19.93 -15.56
N ALA A 62 4.18 -20.34 -14.85
CA ALA A 62 4.44 -19.91 -13.48
C ALA A 62 4.64 -18.39 -13.38
N LEU A 63 5.33 -17.80 -14.36
CA LEU A 63 5.56 -16.36 -14.42
C LEU A 63 4.30 -15.56 -14.73
N LEU A 64 3.42 -16.06 -15.60
CA LEU A 64 2.12 -15.40 -15.82
C LEU A 64 1.19 -15.53 -14.62
N ALA A 65 1.22 -16.67 -13.93
CA ALA A 65 0.41 -16.91 -12.74
C ALA A 65 0.85 -16.08 -11.52
N SER A 66 2.07 -15.54 -11.52
CA SER A 66 2.58 -14.72 -10.40
C SER A 66 2.16 -13.25 -10.48
N LEU A 67 1.60 -12.80 -11.61
CA LEU A 67 1.19 -11.41 -11.82
C LEU A 67 -0.17 -11.13 -11.18
N ASP A 68 -0.26 -10.04 -10.42
CA ASP A 68 -1.56 -9.52 -9.99
C ASP A 68 -2.30 -8.79 -11.13
N HIS A 69 -3.54 -8.38 -10.87
CA HIS A 69 -4.34 -7.70 -11.89
C HIS A 69 -3.73 -6.37 -12.38
N ALA A 70 -3.09 -5.61 -11.49
CA ALA A 70 -2.49 -4.31 -11.83
C ALA A 70 -1.18 -4.51 -12.61
N GLU A 71 -0.36 -5.47 -12.22
CA GLU A 71 0.88 -5.88 -12.88
C GLU A 71 0.59 -6.48 -14.27
N ALA A 72 -0.41 -7.34 -14.38
CA ALA A 72 -0.84 -7.91 -15.65
C ALA A 72 -1.32 -6.82 -16.62
N ALA A 73 -2.07 -5.83 -16.13
CA ALA A 73 -2.50 -4.70 -16.95
C ALA A 73 -1.33 -3.80 -17.37
N LEU A 74 -0.36 -3.56 -16.47
CA LEU A 74 0.85 -2.78 -16.75
C LEU A 74 1.74 -3.44 -17.82
N LEU A 75 1.82 -4.77 -17.79
CA LEU A 75 2.71 -5.57 -18.62
C LEU A 75 2.06 -6.16 -19.89
N ASP A 76 0.83 -5.78 -20.24
CA ASP A 76 0.10 -6.41 -21.36
C ASP A 76 0.86 -6.38 -22.70
N ASP A 77 1.50 -5.25 -23.04
CA ASP A 77 2.35 -5.13 -24.23
C ASP A 77 3.50 -6.17 -24.21
N HIS A 78 4.16 -6.34 -23.06
CA HIS A 78 5.27 -7.30 -22.89
C HIS A 78 4.79 -8.75 -22.94
N GLN A 79 3.63 -9.04 -22.34
CA GLN A 79 3.01 -10.35 -22.42
C GLN A 79 2.64 -10.71 -23.86
N ARG A 80 2.14 -9.73 -24.64
CA ARG A 80 1.83 -9.93 -26.06
C ARG A 80 3.09 -10.23 -26.86
N ASP A 81 4.20 -9.57 -26.59
CA ASP A 81 5.47 -9.84 -27.25
C ASP A 81 6.03 -11.22 -26.87
N LEU A 82 5.92 -11.62 -25.59
CA LEU A 82 6.27 -12.97 -25.17
C LEU A 82 5.39 -14.03 -25.86
N ARG A 83 4.07 -13.82 -25.95
CA ARG A 83 3.15 -14.69 -26.71
C ARG A 83 3.51 -14.79 -28.19
N ARG A 84 4.00 -13.71 -28.80
CA ARG A 84 4.50 -13.72 -30.20
C ARG A 84 5.76 -14.57 -30.35
N MET A 85 6.64 -14.61 -29.34
CA MET A 85 7.81 -15.48 -29.35
C MET A 85 7.47 -16.96 -29.26
N LEU A 86 6.38 -17.33 -28.55
CA LEU A 86 5.94 -18.73 -28.43
C LEU A 86 5.12 -19.23 -29.65
N ARG A 87 4.53 -18.31 -30.43
CA ARG A 87 3.67 -18.63 -31.58
C ARG A 87 4.28 -19.57 -32.63
N PRO A 88 5.57 -19.46 -33.00
CA PRO A 88 6.22 -20.38 -33.93
C PRO A 88 6.21 -21.83 -33.45
N GLY A 89 6.35 -22.05 -32.14
CA GLY A 89 6.30 -23.38 -31.54
C GLY A 89 4.94 -24.06 -31.73
N ALA A 90 3.85 -23.29 -31.66
CA ALA A 90 2.50 -23.83 -31.82
C ALA A 90 2.04 -24.01 -33.29
N LYS A 91 2.69 -23.35 -34.26
CA LYS A 91 2.21 -23.30 -35.66
C LYS A 91 3.14 -23.90 -36.70
N ARG A 92 4.45 -23.96 -36.43
CA ARG A 92 5.46 -24.27 -37.45
C ARG A 92 6.44 -25.36 -37.02
N LEU A 93 6.76 -25.44 -35.74
CA LEU A 93 7.70 -26.45 -35.24
C LEU A 93 6.99 -27.78 -35.06
N ASN A 94 7.64 -28.85 -35.52
CA ASN A 94 7.27 -30.25 -35.30
C ASN A 94 8.54 -31.03 -34.93
N TRP A 95 8.42 -32.30 -34.56
CA TRP A 95 9.55 -33.08 -34.02
C TRP A 95 10.71 -33.30 -35.01
N ASN A 96 10.49 -33.07 -36.31
CA ASN A 96 11.53 -33.13 -37.35
C ASN A 96 12.29 -31.82 -37.53
N SER A 97 11.90 -30.76 -36.82
CA SER A 97 12.53 -29.44 -36.92
C SER A 97 13.92 -29.44 -36.26
N LEU A 98 14.95 -29.08 -37.02
CA LEU A 98 16.33 -29.02 -36.54
C LEU A 98 16.59 -27.87 -35.54
N GLY A 99 15.75 -26.83 -35.57
CA GLY A 99 15.92 -25.60 -34.78
C GLY A 99 15.19 -25.57 -33.42
N ILE A 100 14.74 -26.71 -32.87
CA ILE A 100 13.99 -26.73 -31.60
C ILE A 100 14.86 -26.22 -30.44
N ASN A 101 16.13 -26.63 -30.38
CA ASN A 101 17.04 -26.17 -29.32
C ASN A 101 17.26 -24.65 -29.36
N ASP A 102 17.48 -24.09 -30.55
CA ASP A 102 17.62 -22.64 -30.73
C ASP A 102 16.33 -21.89 -30.37
N TYR A 103 15.18 -22.49 -30.69
CA TYR A 103 13.88 -21.95 -30.30
C TYR A 103 13.69 -21.94 -28.78
N ILE A 104 14.01 -23.06 -28.09
CA ILE A 104 13.97 -23.16 -26.63
C ILE A 104 14.88 -22.08 -26.02
N ALA A 105 16.13 -21.98 -26.47
CA ALA A 105 17.09 -21.00 -25.95
C ALA A 105 16.61 -19.54 -26.15
N LYS A 106 16.03 -19.21 -27.31
CA LYS A 106 15.45 -17.88 -27.57
C LYS A 106 14.26 -17.59 -26.66
N CYS A 107 13.37 -18.56 -26.46
CA CYS A 107 12.22 -18.41 -25.59
C CYS A 107 12.63 -18.32 -24.12
N GLU A 108 13.55 -19.16 -23.64
CA GLU A 108 14.09 -19.08 -22.28
C GLU A 108 14.76 -17.73 -22.02
N SER A 109 15.52 -17.19 -22.99
CA SER A 109 16.10 -15.84 -22.87
C SER A 109 15.02 -14.75 -22.78
N ALA A 110 13.95 -14.84 -23.57
CA ALA A 110 12.84 -13.90 -23.51
C ALA A 110 12.06 -13.99 -22.20
N ILE A 111 11.79 -15.21 -21.72
CA ILE A 111 11.17 -15.48 -20.41
C ILE A 111 12.03 -14.90 -19.29
N ALA A 112 13.35 -15.13 -19.30
CA ALA A 112 14.25 -14.62 -18.27
C ALA A 112 14.30 -13.08 -18.23
N LYS A 113 14.27 -12.42 -19.39
CA LYS A 113 14.17 -10.95 -19.47
C LYS A 113 12.86 -10.44 -18.88
N PHE A 114 11.74 -11.09 -19.23
CA PHE A 114 10.43 -10.74 -18.68
C PHE A 114 10.36 -10.99 -17.17
N GLU A 115 10.90 -12.11 -16.70
CA GLU A 115 11.01 -12.46 -15.28
C GLU A 115 11.79 -11.42 -14.48
N SER A 116 12.91 -10.94 -15.02
CA SER A 116 13.68 -9.84 -14.41
C SER A 116 12.88 -8.54 -14.30
N LEU A 117 12.10 -8.20 -15.33
CA LEU A 117 11.22 -7.03 -15.31
C LEU A 117 10.12 -7.16 -14.24
N VAL A 118 9.45 -8.32 -14.19
CA VAL A 118 8.42 -8.63 -13.18
C VAL A 118 8.99 -8.54 -11.77
N ASN A 119 10.15 -9.14 -11.52
CA ASN A 119 10.80 -9.09 -10.21
C ASN A 119 11.13 -7.65 -9.77
N GLN A 120 11.52 -6.78 -10.70
CA GLN A 120 11.77 -5.36 -10.41
C GLN A 120 10.48 -4.59 -10.11
N ILE A 121 9.38 -4.90 -10.80
CA ILE A 121 8.04 -4.34 -10.52
C ILE A 121 7.58 -4.75 -9.12
N GLN A 122 7.59 -6.04 -8.83
CA GLN A 122 7.18 -6.58 -7.53
C GLN A 122 8.03 -6.04 -6.38
N LYS A 123 9.35 -5.88 -6.59
CA LYS A 123 10.22 -5.24 -5.60
C LYS A 123 9.80 -3.79 -5.33
N ASN A 124 9.58 -2.98 -6.37
CA ASN A 124 9.10 -1.61 -6.18
C ASN A 124 7.73 -1.55 -5.51
N ALA A 125 6.80 -2.44 -5.88
CA ALA A 125 5.49 -2.52 -5.25
C ALA A 125 5.61 -2.84 -3.75
N ARG A 126 6.49 -3.76 -3.35
CA ARG A 126 6.80 -4.04 -1.94
C ARG A 126 7.38 -2.82 -1.23
N ASP A 127 8.32 -2.11 -1.85
CA ASP A 127 8.94 -0.91 -1.27
C ASP A 127 7.90 0.22 -1.06
N ILE A 128 6.98 0.41 -2.00
CA ILE A 128 5.88 1.39 -1.87
C ILE A 128 4.93 0.95 -0.76
N ASN A 129 4.48 -0.30 -0.75
CA ASN A 129 3.60 -0.83 0.29
C ASN A 129 4.21 -0.72 1.69
N GLN A 130 5.52 -0.94 1.84
CA GLN A 130 6.20 -0.73 3.12
C GLN A 130 6.12 0.73 3.59
N ARG A 131 6.32 1.70 2.68
CA ARG A 131 6.19 3.13 3.00
C ARG A 131 4.77 3.49 3.38
N LEU A 132 3.78 2.99 2.65
CA LEU A 132 2.36 3.16 2.97
C LEU A 132 2.02 2.56 4.33
N GLY A 133 2.55 1.38 4.65
CA GLY A 133 2.39 0.76 5.97
C GLY A 133 2.96 1.62 7.10
N MET A 134 4.12 2.26 6.90
CA MET A 134 4.67 3.20 7.88
C MET A 134 3.78 4.43 8.09
N ILE A 135 3.21 4.96 7.01
CA ILE A 135 2.26 6.09 7.07
C ILE A 135 0.98 5.66 7.81
N GLU A 136 0.39 4.54 7.43
CA GLU A 136 -0.84 3.99 8.03
C GLU A 136 -0.73 3.79 9.56
N HIS A 137 0.46 3.38 10.04
CA HIS A 137 0.69 3.06 11.45
C HIS A 137 1.32 4.20 12.27
N ALA A 138 1.52 5.38 11.69
CA ALA A 138 2.06 6.54 12.40
C ALA A 138 1.18 6.92 13.60
N ASN A 139 1.80 7.30 14.72
CA ASN A 139 1.08 7.73 15.93
C ASN A 139 1.05 9.26 16.01
N MET A 140 -0.14 9.85 15.87
CA MET A 140 -0.39 11.30 15.87
C MET A 140 -0.77 11.88 17.25
N PHE A 141 -0.79 11.04 18.29
CA PHE A 141 -1.15 11.41 19.67
C PHE A 141 -0.10 10.87 20.66
N LYS A 142 1.17 11.23 20.46
CA LYS A 142 2.27 10.86 21.36
C LYS A 142 2.20 11.68 22.66
N ALA A 143 1.88 11.01 23.76
CA ALA A 143 1.89 11.64 25.08
C ALA A 143 3.32 11.91 25.58
N PRO A 144 3.55 12.98 26.36
CA PRO A 144 4.84 13.24 26.97
C PRO A 144 5.24 12.11 27.94
N LYS A 145 6.54 11.84 28.02
CA LYS A 145 7.07 10.86 28.97
C LYS A 145 6.93 11.39 30.41
N PRO A 146 6.48 10.58 31.38
CA PRO A 146 6.44 10.99 32.78
C PRO A 146 7.84 11.33 33.30
N LYS A 147 7.96 12.45 34.02
CA LYS A 147 9.23 12.88 34.65
C LYS A 147 9.63 11.95 35.82
N TYR A 148 8.65 11.41 36.52
CA TYR A 148 8.78 10.42 37.61
C TYR A 148 7.50 9.56 37.68
N PRO A 149 7.50 8.40 38.37
CA PRO A 149 6.33 7.54 38.48
C PRO A 149 5.12 8.29 39.05
N GLY A 150 3.99 8.23 38.35
CA GLY A 150 2.76 8.93 38.73
C GLY A 150 2.69 10.42 38.35
N HIS A 151 3.76 11.00 37.78
CA HIS A 151 3.73 12.37 37.26
C HIS A 151 2.76 12.48 36.08
N LEU A 152 1.84 13.45 36.15
CA LEU A 152 0.97 13.83 35.04
C LEU A 152 1.36 15.21 34.53
N PRO A 153 1.45 15.39 33.19
CA PRO A 153 1.69 16.70 32.60
C PRO A 153 0.50 17.62 32.84
N ALA A 154 0.74 18.93 32.85
CA ALA A 154 -0.35 19.90 32.79
C ALA A 154 -1.11 19.78 31.46
N CYS A 155 -2.40 20.16 31.45
CA CYS A 155 -3.23 20.11 30.23
C CYS A 155 -2.57 20.78 29.01
N LYS A 156 -2.01 21.98 29.17
CA LYS A 156 -1.32 22.69 28.08
C LYS A 156 -0.05 21.97 27.63
N GLU A 157 0.81 21.60 28.57
CA GLU A 157 2.05 20.84 28.32
C GLU A 157 1.77 19.53 27.54
N TYR A 158 0.67 18.84 27.86
CA TYR A 158 0.25 17.63 27.17
C TYR A 158 -0.07 17.87 25.69
N TYR A 159 -0.90 18.87 25.38
CA TYR A 159 -1.31 19.15 24.01
C TYR A 159 -0.18 19.78 23.17
N GLU A 160 0.61 20.68 23.76
CA GLU A 160 1.79 21.27 23.12
C GLU A 160 2.81 20.19 22.72
N HIS A 161 3.03 19.20 23.60
CA HIS A 161 3.93 18.07 23.28
C HIS A 161 3.40 17.22 22.12
N ILE A 162 2.10 16.91 22.11
CA ILE A 162 1.48 16.14 21.02
C ILE A 162 1.65 16.89 19.69
N GLU A 163 1.40 18.19 19.68
CA GLU A 163 1.54 19.03 18.48
C GLU A 163 2.98 18.99 17.94
N GLN A 164 3.97 19.22 18.80
CA GLN A 164 5.38 19.20 18.41
C GLN A 164 5.82 17.85 17.82
N GLU A 165 5.43 16.74 18.45
CA GLU A 165 5.76 15.41 17.95
C GLU A 165 5.02 15.07 16.65
N ARG A 166 3.75 15.48 16.54
CA ARG A 166 2.95 15.29 15.33
C ARG A 166 3.54 15.99 14.12
N VAL A 167 3.98 17.25 14.27
CA VAL A 167 4.62 18.00 13.18
C VAL A 167 5.87 17.28 12.67
N LYS A 168 6.72 16.78 13.58
CA LYS A 168 7.92 16.00 13.22
C LYS A 168 7.58 14.71 12.48
N ASP A 169 6.62 13.94 12.99
CA ASP A 169 6.23 12.68 12.39
C ASP A 169 5.57 12.87 11.02
N LEU A 170 4.69 13.88 10.88
CA LEU A 170 4.05 14.23 9.62
C LEU A 170 5.07 14.59 8.54
N GLU A 171 6.11 15.36 8.89
CA GLU A 171 7.17 15.70 7.94
C GLU A 171 7.96 14.44 7.49
N ILE A 172 8.22 13.51 8.41
CA ILE A 172 8.84 12.22 8.06
C ILE A 172 7.93 11.40 7.13
N MET A 173 6.63 11.35 7.41
CA MET A 173 5.65 10.63 6.58
C MET A 173 5.48 11.29 5.21
N ALA A 174 5.44 12.62 5.13
CA ALA A 174 5.36 13.37 3.89
C ALA A 174 6.58 13.13 3.00
N ARG A 175 7.79 13.05 3.57
CA ARG A 175 9.00 12.65 2.83
C ARG A 175 8.91 11.22 2.28
N LYS A 176 8.38 10.28 3.06
CA LYS A 176 8.19 8.89 2.60
C LYS A 176 7.20 8.82 1.45
N TYR A 177 6.12 9.60 1.52
CA TYR A 177 5.14 9.76 0.45
C TYR A 177 5.76 10.36 -0.83
N ARG A 178 6.46 11.50 -0.73
CA ARG A 178 7.14 12.14 -1.88
C ARG A 178 8.14 11.22 -2.57
N ALA A 179 8.76 10.30 -1.84
CA ALA A 179 9.68 9.31 -2.39
C ALA A 179 8.98 8.21 -3.23
N ILE A 180 7.65 8.09 -3.20
CA ILE A 180 6.90 7.13 -4.03
C ILE A 180 6.93 7.57 -5.50
N GLY A 181 6.77 8.86 -5.79
CA GLY A 181 6.79 9.40 -7.16
C GLY A 181 8.03 8.96 -7.96
N PRO A 182 9.26 9.17 -7.47
CA PRO A 182 10.47 8.70 -8.13
C PRO A 182 10.54 7.18 -8.36
N LEU A 183 9.98 6.36 -7.45
CA LEU A 183 9.90 4.91 -7.65
C LEU A 183 8.99 4.59 -8.85
N LEU A 184 7.84 5.26 -8.95
CA LEU A 184 6.92 5.10 -10.08
C LEU A 184 7.48 5.64 -11.40
N THR A 185 8.23 6.74 -11.37
CA THR A 185 8.95 7.24 -12.55
C THR A 185 10.01 6.24 -13.01
N LYS A 186 10.72 5.59 -12.08
CA LYS A 186 11.65 4.50 -12.44
C LYS A 186 10.92 3.32 -13.07
N MET A 187 9.71 3.00 -12.61
CA MET A 187 8.88 1.95 -13.22
C MET A 187 8.46 2.30 -14.64
N GLU A 188 8.12 3.56 -14.89
CA GLU A 188 7.88 4.07 -16.24
C GLU A 188 9.08 3.81 -17.16
N GLY A 189 10.31 4.06 -16.67
CA GLY A 189 11.53 3.82 -17.41
C GLY A 189 11.72 2.36 -17.78
N LEU A 190 11.38 1.44 -16.88
CA LEU A 190 11.53 0.00 -17.10
C LEU A 190 10.47 -0.58 -18.05
N VAL A 191 9.24 -0.06 -18.03
CA VAL A 191 8.11 -0.63 -18.78
C VAL A 191 7.94 0.05 -20.13
N VAL A 192 8.11 1.37 -20.22
CA VAL A 192 7.82 2.13 -21.45
C VAL A 192 8.97 3.00 -21.94
N ASN A 193 10.14 2.89 -21.31
CA ASN A 193 11.36 3.64 -21.67
C ASN A 193 11.19 5.17 -21.60
N THR A 194 10.35 5.66 -20.69
CA THR A 194 10.18 7.10 -20.42
C THR A 194 10.30 7.39 -18.92
N ASN A 195 10.77 8.58 -18.54
CA ASN A 195 10.98 8.97 -17.13
C ASN A 195 10.26 10.28 -16.81
N THR A 196 9.02 10.44 -17.28
CA THR A 196 8.31 11.72 -17.23
C THR A 196 7.42 11.88 -15.99
N GLY A 197 7.07 10.76 -15.34
CA GLY A 197 6.07 10.67 -14.29
C GLY A 197 4.63 10.81 -14.78
N ARG A 198 4.38 10.78 -16.10
CA ARG A 198 3.07 11.12 -16.72
C ARG A 198 2.81 10.39 -18.03
N SER A 199 3.38 9.19 -18.19
CA SER A 199 3.14 8.39 -19.39
C SER A 199 1.67 7.96 -19.46
N PRO A 200 0.95 8.20 -20.57
CA PRO A 200 -0.45 7.78 -20.73
C PRO A 200 -0.64 6.26 -20.57
N LYS A 201 0.38 5.46 -20.93
CA LYS A 201 0.37 4.00 -20.77
C LYS A 201 0.34 3.57 -19.29
N LEU A 202 0.87 4.39 -18.39
CA LEU A 202 0.92 4.12 -16.95
C LEU A 202 -0.18 4.86 -16.16
N ALA A 203 -1.04 5.65 -16.80
CA ALA A 203 -2.06 6.46 -16.11
C ALA A 203 -2.91 5.63 -15.12
N ARG A 204 -3.34 4.43 -15.51
CA ARG A 204 -4.09 3.50 -14.64
C ARG A 204 -3.26 3.00 -13.46
N TYR A 205 -1.97 2.78 -13.67
CA TYR A 205 -1.04 2.31 -12.64
C TYR A 205 -0.75 3.42 -11.62
N TYR A 206 -0.60 4.67 -12.06
CA TYR A 206 -0.49 5.80 -11.14
C TYR A 206 -1.76 5.99 -10.31
N ALA A 207 -2.94 5.92 -10.95
CA ALA A 207 -4.23 6.00 -10.23
C ALA A 207 -4.41 4.86 -9.22
N TYR A 208 -3.93 3.65 -9.54
CA TYR A 208 -3.92 2.53 -8.59
C TYR A 208 -3.13 2.86 -7.32
N TRP A 209 -1.92 3.41 -7.46
CA TRP A 209 -1.08 3.78 -6.32
C TRP A 209 -1.59 5.02 -5.59
N GLU A 210 -2.14 6.01 -6.29
CA GLU A 210 -2.78 7.17 -5.65
C GLU A 210 -3.95 6.72 -4.76
N ARG A 211 -4.77 5.78 -5.23
CA ARG A 211 -5.84 5.20 -4.41
C ARG A 211 -5.28 4.48 -3.18
N LYS A 212 -4.17 3.75 -3.31
CA LYS A 212 -3.50 3.10 -2.17
C LYS A 212 -2.95 4.12 -1.16
N VAL A 213 -2.42 5.25 -1.63
CA VAL A 213 -2.02 6.37 -0.76
C VAL A 213 -3.22 6.90 0.01
N PHE A 214 -4.33 7.17 -0.69
CA PHE A 214 -5.57 7.65 -0.05
C PHE A 214 -6.07 6.68 1.02
N GLU A 215 -6.17 5.37 0.70
CA GLU A 215 -6.55 4.33 1.65
C GLU A 215 -5.66 4.33 2.90
N ALA A 216 -4.33 4.42 2.74
CA ALA A 216 -3.38 4.43 3.85
C ALA A 216 -3.53 5.69 4.74
N LEU A 217 -3.75 6.87 4.14
CA LEU A 217 -3.95 8.12 4.85
C LEU A 217 -5.28 8.13 5.62
N THR A 218 -6.37 7.66 5.00
CA THR A 218 -7.68 7.55 5.66
C THR A 218 -7.58 6.63 6.88
N LYS A 219 -6.89 5.49 6.76
CA LYS A 219 -6.65 4.58 7.88
C LYS A 219 -5.75 5.19 8.95
N MET A 220 -4.69 5.91 8.57
CA MET A 220 -3.83 6.62 9.52
C MET A 220 -4.66 7.55 10.40
N ILE A 221 -5.52 8.40 9.81
CA ILE A 221 -6.38 9.32 10.57
C ILE A 221 -7.39 8.55 11.42
N SER A 222 -8.12 7.60 10.82
CA SER A 222 -9.17 6.84 11.52
C SER A 222 -8.62 6.08 12.72
N ASN A 223 -7.51 5.36 12.55
CA ASN A 223 -6.84 4.61 13.62
C ASN A 223 -6.40 5.53 14.77
N ASN A 224 -5.87 6.72 14.46
CA ASN A 224 -5.42 7.67 15.48
C ASN A 224 -6.60 8.29 16.25
N LEU A 225 -7.64 8.72 15.55
CA LEU A 225 -8.85 9.25 16.19
C LEU A 225 -9.54 8.20 17.06
N GLN A 226 -9.63 6.96 16.58
CA GLN A 226 -10.20 5.85 17.36
C GLN A 226 -9.38 5.56 18.63
N ARG A 227 -8.05 5.49 18.52
CA ARG A 227 -7.16 5.31 19.69
C ARG A 227 -7.28 6.45 20.69
N PHE A 228 -7.39 7.69 20.21
CA PHE A 228 -7.54 8.86 21.08
C PHE A 228 -8.90 8.88 21.77
N ALA A 229 -9.99 8.58 21.04
CA ALA A 229 -11.33 8.44 21.60
C ALA A 229 -11.39 7.38 22.71
N VAL A 230 -10.75 6.22 22.50
CA VAL A 230 -10.62 5.19 23.54
C VAL A 230 -9.84 5.73 24.75
N SER A 231 -8.71 6.40 24.52
CA SER A 231 -7.87 6.94 25.59
C SER A 231 -8.61 7.93 26.50
N LEU A 232 -9.53 8.73 25.95
CA LEU A 232 -10.38 9.67 26.72
C LEU A 232 -11.37 8.98 27.69
N LYS A 233 -11.68 7.70 27.48
CA LYS A 233 -12.63 6.93 28.31
C LYS A 233 -11.94 5.94 29.25
N THR A 234 -10.67 5.64 29.03
CA THR A 234 -9.94 4.68 29.86
C THR A 234 -9.65 5.25 31.26
N ALA A 235 -9.43 4.38 32.24
CA ALA A 235 -9.01 4.78 33.58
C ALA A 235 -7.58 5.35 33.64
N LYS A 236 -6.82 5.30 32.54
CA LYS A 236 -5.46 5.82 32.48
C LYS A 236 -5.51 7.35 32.32
N PRO A 237 -5.02 8.13 33.31
CA PRO A 237 -5.00 9.58 33.20
C PRO A 237 -4.08 10.07 32.08
N LEU A 238 -4.51 11.09 31.35
CA LEU A 238 -3.75 11.70 30.25
C LEU A 238 -2.94 12.92 30.71
N PHE A 239 -3.59 13.80 31.48
CA PHE A 239 -3.02 15.03 32.01
C PHE A 239 -3.76 15.41 33.29
N GLN A 240 -3.18 16.33 34.06
CA GLN A 240 -3.81 16.91 35.25
C GLN A 240 -4.37 18.31 34.97
N VAL A 241 -5.44 18.66 35.68
CA VAL A 241 -6.07 19.99 35.69
C VAL A 241 -6.15 20.44 37.13
N GLU A 242 -5.69 21.65 37.42
CA GLU A 242 -5.67 22.19 38.77
C GLU A 242 -7.03 22.76 39.14
N THR A 243 -7.35 22.73 40.43
CA THR A 243 -8.54 23.38 40.98
C THR A 243 -8.07 24.50 41.90
N LEU A 244 -8.42 25.74 41.54
CA LEU A 244 -8.05 26.93 42.30
C LEU A 244 -9.26 27.43 43.08
N LEU A 245 -9.02 27.82 44.33
CA LEU A 245 -9.97 28.59 45.11
C LEU A 245 -9.80 30.06 44.73
N ALA A 246 -10.76 30.61 43.99
CA ALA A 246 -10.84 32.03 43.65
C ALA A 246 -12.06 32.58 44.40
N PRO A 247 -11.91 33.02 45.67
CA PRO A 247 -13.04 33.30 46.51
C PRO A 247 -14.05 34.22 45.82
N PRO A 248 -15.32 33.81 45.76
CA PRO A 248 -15.90 32.73 46.55
C PRO A 248 -16.10 31.40 45.81
N ASP A 249 -15.59 31.29 44.59
CA ASP A 249 -15.78 30.17 43.67
C ASP A 249 -14.58 29.22 43.63
N VAL A 250 -14.86 27.96 43.28
CA VAL A 250 -13.84 26.94 43.04
C VAL A 250 -13.82 26.70 41.53
N VAL A 251 -12.71 27.06 40.89
CA VAL A 251 -12.57 27.09 39.43
C VAL A 251 -11.48 26.15 38.96
N LEU A 252 -11.61 25.65 37.73
CA LEU A 252 -10.55 24.87 37.08
C LEU A 252 -9.52 25.78 36.44
N HIS A 253 -8.26 25.35 36.50
CA HIS A 253 -7.16 25.94 35.77
C HIS A 253 -6.41 24.85 34.99
N PRO A 254 -6.46 24.85 33.63
CA PRO A 254 -7.26 25.71 32.76
C PRO A 254 -8.78 25.50 32.91
N GLN A 255 -9.58 26.47 32.45
CA GLN A 255 -11.05 26.37 32.53
C GLN A 255 -11.58 25.20 31.67
N ALA A 256 -12.73 24.63 32.01
CA ALA A 256 -13.32 23.52 31.25
C ALA A 256 -13.49 23.83 29.75
N ASN A 257 -13.90 25.06 29.39
CA ASN A 257 -14.03 25.47 28.00
C ASN A 257 -12.67 25.55 27.27
N GLU A 258 -11.59 25.88 28.00
CA GLU A 258 -10.24 25.89 27.46
C GLU A 258 -9.73 24.46 27.24
N VAL A 259 -9.95 23.54 28.19
CA VAL A 259 -9.66 22.10 28.00
C VAL A 259 -10.40 21.57 26.77
N TYR A 260 -11.69 21.88 26.64
CA TYR A 260 -12.51 21.49 25.49
C TYR A 260 -11.91 21.98 24.18
N LYS A 261 -11.57 23.28 24.08
CA LYS A 261 -10.96 23.88 22.89
C LYS A 261 -9.62 23.24 22.54
N LEU A 262 -8.75 23.01 23.52
CA LEU A 262 -7.45 22.35 23.30
C LEU A 262 -7.61 20.93 22.78
N THR A 263 -8.55 20.15 23.33
CA THR A 263 -8.85 18.80 22.82
C THR A 263 -9.33 18.85 21.37
N LEU A 264 -10.26 19.74 21.05
CA LEU A 264 -10.79 19.83 19.69
C LEU A 264 -9.79 20.35 18.68
N GLN A 265 -8.96 21.31 19.08
CA GLN A 265 -7.86 21.78 18.24
C GLN A 265 -6.90 20.64 17.93
N CYS A 266 -6.49 19.88 18.95
CA CYS A 266 -5.62 18.72 18.78
C CYS A 266 -6.22 17.66 17.83
N VAL A 267 -7.52 17.40 17.88
CA VAL A 267 -8.22 16.50 16.95
C VAL A 267 -8.26 17.08 15.54
N ARG A 268 -8.59 18.36 15.39
CA ARG A 268 -8.60 19.06 14.09
C ARG A 268 -7.23 19.00 13.43
N ASP A 269 -6.17 19.33 14.17
CA ASP A 269 -4.79 19.32 13.70
C ASP A 269 -4.33 17.93 13.25
N CYS A 270 -4.88 16.85 13.85
CA CYS A 270 -4.63 15.49 13.37
C CYS A 270 -5.19 15.29 11.96
N VAL A 271 -6.43 15.72 11.71
CA VAL A 271 -7.07 15.62 10.39
C VAL A 271 -6.39 16.54 9.39
N GLU A 272 -6.11 17.78 9.79
CA GLU A 272 -5.40 18.78 8.98
C GLU A 272 -3.97 18.37 8.64
N GLY A 273 -3.34 17.49 9.42
CA GLY A 273 -2.06 16.89 9.06
C GLY A 273 -2.05 16.20 7.68
N SER A 274 -3.21 15.79 7.18
CA SER A 274 -3.34 15.25 5.81
C SER A 274 -3.09 16.29 4.70
N LYS A 275 -3.09 17.60 5.01
CA LYS A 275 -2.72 18.68 4.06
C LYS A 275 -1.27 18.55 3.58
N SER A 276 -0.39 17.94 4.38
CA SER A 276 1.02 17.71 4.02
C SER A 276 1.21 16.71 2.86
N PHE A 277 0.14 16.02 2.45
CA PHE A 277 0.14 15.02 1.38
C PHE A 277 -0.60 15.58 0.16
N VAL A 278 0.17 16.17 -0.76
CA VAL A 278 -0.34 16.81 -1.99
C VAL A 278 -0.74 15.73 -2.98
N ARG A 279 -1.94 15.84 -3.58
CA ARG A 279 -2.44 14.91 -4.60
C ARG A 279 -1.58 14.92 -5.86
N TRP A 280 -1.63 13.84 -6.62
CA TRP A 280 -0.98 13.80 -7.93
C TRP A 280 -1.87 14.42 -9.00
N MET A 281 -1.25 14.98 -10.04
CA MET A 281 -1.99 15.41 -11.22
C MET A 281 -2.59 14.17 -11.90
N ASN A 282 -3.81 14.30 -12.42
CA ASN A 282 -4.53 13.21 -13.06
C ASN A 282 -3.67 12.49 -14.13
N GLY A 283 -3.60 11.16 -14.05
CA GLY A 283 -2.82 10.33 -14.97
C GLY A 283 -1.30 10.44 -14.80
N SER A 284 -0.82 10.91 -13.64
CA SER A 284 0.61 11.07 -13.35
C SER A 284 0.94 10.64 -11.92
N CYS A 285 2.23 10.56 -11.59
CA CYS A 285 2.76 10.45 -10.22
C CYS A 285 3.49 11.72 -9.77
N LEU A 286 3.08 12.87 -10.29
CA LEU A 286 3.66 14.19 -10.01
C LEU A 286 2.70 14.99 -9.14
N GLU A 287 3.21 15.57 -8.05
CA GLU A 287 2.39 16.41 -7.16
C GLU A 287 1.81 17.63 -7.88
N CYS A 288 0.56 17.96 -7.55
CA CYS A 288 -0.09 19.19 -8.00
C CYS A 288 0.66 20.41 -7.43
N LYS A 289 1.13 21.29 -8.32
CA LYS A 289 1.70 22.56 -7.89
C LYS A 289 0.60 23.46 -7.28
N PRO A 290 0.94 24.35 -6.34
CA PRO A 290 0.00 25.35 -5.85
C PRO A 290 -0.59 26.17 -7.01
N GLN A 291 -1.90 26.39 -7.01
CA GLN A 291 -2.63 27.09 -8.07
C GLN A 291 -3.33 28.34 -7.52
N LYS A 292 -3.44 29.40 -8.33
CA LYS A 292 -4.25 30.57 -7.97
C LYS A 292 -5.71 30.26 -8.28
N VAL A 293 -6.59 30.40 -7.29
CA VAL A 293 -8.04 30.20 -7.45
C VAL A 293 -8.72 31.56 -7.45
N GLU A 294 -9.70 31.73 -8.32
CA GLU A 294 -10.44 32.99 -8.44
C GLU A 294 -11.23 33.25 -7.15
N GLY A 295 -10.95 34.38 -6.48
CA GLY A 295 -11.56 34.74 -5.20
C GLY A 295 -10.75 34.36 -3.95
N GLU A 296 -9.61 33.67 -4.09
CA GLU A 296 -8.66 33.44 -3.00
C GLU A 296 -7.37 34.25 -3.20
N ASP A 297 -6.92 34.92 -2.13
CA ASP A 297 -5.65 35.66 -2.12
C ASP A 297 -4.44 34.70 -2.05
N ASP A 298 -4.63 33.51 -1.47
CA ASP A 298 -3.61 32.48 -1.30
C ASP A 298 -3.63 31.42 -2.42
N LEU A 299 -2.50 30.73 -2.59
CA LEU A 299 -2.40 29.62 -3.53
C LEU A 299 -3.08 28.37 -2.95
N PHE A 300 -4.01 27.81 -3.72
CA PHE A 300 -4.68 26.57 -3.39
C PHE A 300 -3.79 25.35 -3.65
N VAL A 301 -3.69 24.47 -2.67
CA VAL A 301 -2.93 23.21 -2.76
C VAL A 301 -3.90 22.04 -2.72
N PHE A 302 -3.98 21.29 -3.81
CA PHE A 302 -4.76 20.05 -3.90
C PHE A 302 -4.10 18.98 -3.03
N SER A 303 -4.61 18.75 -1.83
CA SER A 303 -4.15 17.72 -0.90
C SER A 303 -5.24 16.69 -0.66
N PHE A 304 -4.89 15.54 -0.06
CA PHE A 304 -5.89 14.54 0.32
C PHE A 304 -6.82 15.00 1.45
N PHE A 305 -6.52 16.14 2.10
CA PHE A 305 -7.32 16.68 3.19
C PHE A 305 -8.78 16.92 2.81
N THR A 306 -9.07 17.44 1.62
CA THR A 306 -10.44 17.75 1.20
C THR A 306 -11.35 16.54 1.26
N ASP A 307 -10.87 15.39 0.80
CA ASP A 307 -11.64 14.15 0.78
C ASP A 307 -11.65 13.46 2.15
N ILE A 308 -10.53 13.52 2.88
CA ILE A 308 -10.41 12.93 4.22
C ILE A 308 -11.31 13.67 5.22
N ALA A 309 -11.35 15.00 5.17
CA ALA A 309 -12.17 15.81 6.07
C ALA A 309 -13.67 15.64 5.82
N MET A 310 -14.07 15.29 4.59
CA MET A 310 -15.45 15.02 4.21
C MET A 310 -15.86 13.55 4.41
N ASN A 311 -14.93 12.68 4.83
CA ASN A 311 -15.23 11.27 5.05
C ASN A 311 -16.20 11.08 6.24
N PRO A 312 -17.38 10.44 6.05
CA PRO A 312 -18.38 10.27 7.11
C PRO A 312 -17.86 9.56 8.37
N ASP A 313 -17.01 8.53 8.21
CA ASP A 313 -16.46 7.76 9.33
C ASP A 313 -15.50 8.63 10.16
N ILE A 314 -14.73 9.50 9.50
CA ILE A 314 -13.85 10.46 10.19
C ILE A 314 -14.68 11.52 10.93
N ILE A 315 -15.73 12.04 10.30
CA ILE A 315 -16.65 13.00 10.94
C ILE A 315 -17.29 12.38 12.18
N GLU A 316 -17.76 11.13 12.10
CA GLU A 316 -18.33 10.41 13.25
C GLU A 316 -17.31 10.24 14.39
N LEU A 317 -16.07 9.88 14.08
CA LEU A 317 -15.00 9.77 15.08
C LEU A 317 -14.69 11.12 15.76
N VAL A 318 -14.67 12.22 15.00
CA VAL A 318 -14.49 13.58 15.56
C VAL A 318 -15.66 13.95 16.47
N GLN A 319 -16.90 13.69 16.05
CA GLN A 319 -18.10 13.94 16.86
C GLN A 319 -18.12 13.11 18.14
N ARG A 320 -17.67 11.85 18.07
CA ARG A 320 -17.52 10.99 19.24
C ARG A 320 -16.56 11.62 20.25
N VAL A 321 -15.38 12.06 19.82
CA VAL A 321 -14.41 12.73 20.70
C VAL A 321 -15.02 14.00 21.30
N GLN A 322 -15.73 14.81 20.51
CA GLN A 322 -16.44 16.02 20.97
C GLN A 322 -17.44 15.72 22.09
N ASN A 323 -18.26 14.69 21.90
CA ASN A 323 -19.28 14.29 22.88
C ASN A 323 -18.64 13.73 24.15
N ASP A 324 -17.60 12.92 24.00
CA ASP A 324 -16.89 12.28 25.09
C ASP A 324 -16.22 13.31 26.02
N ILE A 325 -15.47 14.26 25.46
CA ILE A 325 -14.82 15.31 26.25
C ILE A 325 -15.85 16.24 26.91
N LYS A 326 -16.93 16.59 26.20
CA LYS A 326 -18.01 17.42 26.74
C LYS A 326 -18.68 16.75 27.95
N GLN A 327 -18.96 15.46 27.84
CA GLN A 327 -19.56 14.68 28.93
C GLN A 327 -18.65 14.60 30.15
N THR A 328 -17.35 14.35 29.94
CA THR A 328 -16.34 14.31 31.00
C THR A 328 -16.24 15.66 31.73
N LEU A 329 -16.13 16.76 30.98
CA LEU A 329 -16.04 18.11 31.55
C LEU A 329 -17.31 18.54 32.27
N THR A 330 -18.49 18.18 31.75
CA THR A 330 -19.77 18.43 32.42
C THR A 330 -19.85 17.68 33.76
N THR A 331 -19.37 16.43 33.81
CA THR A 331 -19.32 15.64 35.04
C THR A 331 -18.37 16.27 36.07
N LEU A 332 -17.21 16.75 35.61
CA LEU A 332 -16.25 17.47 36.45
C LEU A 332 -16.84 18.78 37.00
N GLN A 333 -17.54 19.57 36.19
CA GLN A 333 -18.22 20.79 36.64
C GLN A 333 -19.33 20.52 37.68
N ARG A 334 -20.12 19.45 37.49
CA ARG A 334 -21.11 19.01 38.50
C ARG A 334 -20.43 18.64 39.81
N TYR A 335 -19.27 17.97 39.75
CA TYR A 335 -18.49 17.65 40.94
C TYR A 335 -18.00 18.92 41.66
N LEU A 336 -17.44 19.89 40.93
CA LEU A 336 -17.00 21.18 41.51
C LEU A 336 -18.13 21.96 42.17
N THR A 337 -19.34 21.89 41.61
CA THR A 337 -20.52 22.55 42.19
C THR A 337 -20.82 22.07 43.61
N ARG A 338 -20.45 20.83 43.96
CA ARG A 338 -20.60 20.31 45.33
C ARG A 338 -19.76 21.07 46.35
N TRP A 339 -18.67 21.71 45.95
CA TRP A 339 -17.82 22.51 46.83
C TRP A 339 -18.45 23.85 47.18
N LYS A 340 -19.43 24.34 46.40
CA LYS A 340 -20.14 25.60 46.70
C LYS A 340 -20.88 25.57 48.04
N LYS A 341 -21.24 24.39 48.57
CA LYS A 341 -21.87 24.27 49.90
C LYS A 341 -20.93 24.66 51.04
N TYR A 342 -19.62 24.62 50.82
CA TYR A 342 -18.60 25.01 51.79
C TYR A 342 -18.15 26.47 51.61
N ARG A 343 -18.83 27.24 50.75
CA ARG A 343 -18.50 28.63 50.42
C ARG A 343 -18.38 29.56 51.63
N ASN A 344 -19.07 29.25 52.72
CA ASN A 344 -19.02 30.01 53.97
C ASN A 344 -17.68 29.87 54.72
N ILE A 345 -16.89 28.83 54.46
CA ILE A 345 -15.58 28.61 55.12
C ILE A 345 -14.52 29.60 54.60
N TRP A 346 -14.63 30.00 53.33
CA TRP A 346 -13.65 30.86 52.65
C TRP A 346 -14.23 32.19 52.15
N LYS A 347 -15.53 32.41 52.30
CA LYS A 347 -16.09 33.76 52.38
C LYS A 347 -15.71 34.34 53.74
N VAL A 348 -14.49 34.84 53.88
CA VAL A 348 -14.15 35.66 55.03
C VAL A 348 -14.83 37.01 54.83
N GLU A 349 -15.66 37.42 55.79
CA GLU A 349 -16.11 38.81 55.90
C GLU A 349 -14.88 39.72 56.07
N LYS A 350 -14.90 40.86 55.39
CA LYS A 350 -13.79 41.82 55.26
C LYS A 350 -13.04 42.13 56.55
#